data_AF-A0A3M0SKN2-F1
#
_entry.id   AF-A0A3M0SKN2-F1
#
_cell.length_a   1.000
_cell.length_b   1.000
_cell.length_c   1.000
_cell.angle_alpha   90.00
_cell.angle_beta   90.00
_cell.angle_gamma   90.00
#
_symmetry.space_group_name_H-M   'P 1'
#
loop_
_entity.id
_entity.type
_entity.pdbx_description
1 polymer ?
#
loop_
_entity_poly.entity_id
_entity_poly.type
_entity_poly.pdbx_seq_one_letter_code
_entity_poly.pdbx_strand_id
1 'polypeptide(L)'
;MEESIEKIWKDYRDCTVNIINRVKQEDFDSLDNEMRMRQEILNKIISMKENKDQAKKLYAEFQINKIERELELIMKQKMVMIKSKLGSISKNKKASTAYGGLGKGYATIFSKKI
;
A
#
# COMPACT_ATOMS: atom_id res chain seq x y z
N MET A 1 -14.31 -13.88 28.04
CA MET A 1 -15.13 -12.66 27.85
C MET A 1 -15.44 -12.56 26.39
N GLU A 2 -16.71 -12.66 26.02
CA GLU A 2 -17.16 -12.53 24.64
C GLU A 2 -17.01 -11.05 24.23
N GLU A 3 -16.20 -10.77 23.22
CA GLU A 3 -16.09 -9.40 22.70
C GLU A 3 -17.42 -9.00 22.05
N SER A 4 -17.93 -7.82 22.37
CA SER A 4 -19.13 -7.29 21.73
C SER A 4 -18.94 -7.19 20.21
N ILE A 5 -19.94 -7.61 19.44
CA ILE A 5 -19.98 -7.52 17.97
C ILE A 5 -19.65 -6.09 17.52
N GLU A 6 -20.24 -5.08 18.18
CA GLU A 6 -19.99 -3.66 17.88
C GLU A 6 -18.51 -3.27 18.02
N LYS A 7 -17.82 -3.84 19.02
CA LYS A 7 -16.40 -3.59 19.23
C LYS A 7 -15.58 -4.12 18.06
N ILE A 8 -15.87 -5.33 17.58
CA ILE A 8 -15.11 -5.96 16.50
C ILE A 8 -15.30 -5.20 15.18
N TRP A 9 -16.53 -4.75 14.90
CA TRP A 9 -16.82 -3.88 13.77
C TRP A 9 -16.12 -2.52 13.86
N LYS A 10 -16.05 -1.93 15.06
CA LYS A 10 -15.30 -0.69 15.31
C LYS A 10 -13.79 -0.89 15.14
N ASP A 11 -13.24 -2.00 15.64
CA ASP A 11 -11.82 -2.33 15.52
C ASP A 11 -11.44 -2.50 14.04
N TYR A 12 -12.31 -3.12 13.23
CA TYR A 12 -12.11 -3.22 11.78
C TYR A 12 -12.03 -1.85 11.11
N ARG A 13 -12.96 -0.96 11.48
CA ARG A 13 -13.01 0.42 10.99
C ARG A 13 -11.75 1.20 11.39
N ASP A 14 -11.36 1.15 12.66
CA ASP A 14 -10.21 1.87 13.20
C ASP A 14 -8.89 1.35 12.62
N CYS A 15 -8.76 0.02 12.45
CA CYS A 15 -7.63 -0.58 11.76
C CYS A 15 -7.53 -0.09 10.30
N THR A 16 -8.65 -0.04 9.58
CA THR A 16 -8.69 0.47 8.20
C THR A 16 -8.31 1.95 8.12
N VAL A 17 -8.75 2.78 9.07
CA VAL A 17 -8.35 4.20 9.17
C VAL A 17 -6.84 4.34 9.45
N ASN A 18 -6.29 3.54 10.35
CA ASN A 18 -4.85 3.57 10.64
C ASN A 18 -4.02 3.23 9.41
N ILE A 19 -4.44 2.23 8.63
CA ILE A 19 -3.80 1.90 7.35
C ILE A 19 -3.82 3.12 6.42
N ILE A 20 -4.96 3.79 6.26
CA ILE A 20 -5.06 5.00 5.42
C ILE A 20 -4.04 6.06 5.86
N ASN A 21 -3.93 6.31 7.16
CA ASN A 21 -3.01 7.31 7.70
C ASN A 21 -1.54 6.94 7.41
N ARG A 22 -1.16 5.66 7.59
CA ARG A 22 0.19 5.19 7.28
C ARG A 22 0.53 5.29 5.80
N VAL A 23 -0.41 4.92 4.92
CA VAL A 23 -0.24 5.06 3.46
C VAL A 23 -0.06 6.55 3.08
N LYS A 24 -0.80 7.45 3.72
CA LYS A 24 -0.63 8.91 3.50
C LYS A 24 0.74 9.40 3.95
N GLN A 25 1.25 8.88 5.07
CA GLN A 25 2.56 9.19 5.64
C GLN A 25 3.74 8.50 4.92
N GLU A 26 3.47 7.61 3.96
CA GLU A 26 4.48 6.80 3.26
C GLU A 26 5.27 5.87 4.20
N ASP A 27 4.71 5.53 5.36
CA ASP A 27 5.23 4.53 6.29
C ASP A 27 4.79 3.13 5.83
N PHE A 28 5.52 2.57 4.86
CA PHE A 28 5.23 1.27 4.26
C PHE A 28 5.78 0.08 5.05
N ASP A 29 6.75 0.31 5.93
CA ASP A 29 7.43 -0.75 6.68
C ASP A 29 6.51 -1.38 7.75
N SER A 30 5.63 -0.57 8.35
CA SER A 30 4.65 -1.04 9.33
C SER A 30 3.44 -1.73 8.68
N LEU A 31 3.09 -1.32 7.45
CA LEU A 31 1.83 -1.60 6.75
C LEU A 31 1.47 -3.10 6.62
N ASP A 32 2.45 -3.99 6.52
CA ASP A 32 2.20 -5.45 6.46
C ASP A 32 1.50 -5.95 7.72
N ASN A 33 1.92 -5.46 8.89
CA ASN A 33 1.32 -5.86 10.15
C ASN A 33 -0.12 -5.36 10.29
N GLU A 34 -0.40 -4.10 9.94
CA GLU A 34 -1.79 -3.61 9.98
C GLU A 34 -2.70 -4.32 8.99
N MET A 35 -2.20 -4.70 7.81
CA MET A 35 -2.99 -5.49 6.85
C MET A 35 -3.34 -6.87 7.38
N ARG A 36 -2.39 -7.54 8.07
CA ARG A 36 -2.66 -8.82 8.74
C ARG A 36 -3.70 -8.66 9.83
N MET A 37 -3.54 -7.66 10.70
CA MET A 37 -4.52 -7.37 11.76
C MET A 37 -5.91 -7.10 11.19
N ARG A 38 -6.02 -6.30 10.12
CA ARG A 38 -7.30 -6.05 9.44
C ARG A 38 -7.93 -7.35 8.94
N GLN A 39 -7.14 -8.24 8.35
CA GLN A 39 -7.61 -9.53 7.84
C GLN A 39 -8.06 -10.46 8.98
N GLU A 40 -7.34 -10.49 10.11
CA GLU A 40 -7.74 -11.26 11.28
C GLU A 40 -9.08 -10.79 11.84
N ILE A 41 -9.29 -9.48 11.95
CA ILE A 41 -10.57 -8.91 12.37
C ILE A 41 -11.68 -9.27 11.38
N LEU A 42 -11.42 -9.17 10.07
CA LEU A 42 -12.39 -9.55 9.05
C LEU A 42 -12.77 -11.03 9.14
N ASN A 43 -11.80 -11.92 9.38
CA ASN A 43 -12.04 -13.34 9.57
C ASN A 43 -12.92 -13.58 10.81
N LYS A 44 -12.71 -12.82 11.90
CA LYS A 44 -13.60 -12.86 13.07
C LYS A 44 -15.02 -12.47 12.68
N ILE A 45 -15.22 -11.36 11.97
CA ILE A 45 -16.54 -10.91 11.50
C ILE A 45 -17.21 -11.99 10.65
N ILE A 46 -16.50 -12.57 9.67
CA ILE A 46 -17.03 -13.63 8.79
C ILE A 46 -17.43 -14.88 9.58
N SER A 47 -16.70 -15.20 10.65
CA SER A 47 -16.99 -16.36 11.51
C SER A 47 -18.17 -16.14 12.47
N MET A 48 -18.62 -14.89 12.67
CA MET A 48 -19.77 -14.61 13.52
C MET A 48 -21.06 -15.09 12.86
N LYS A 49 -21.90 -15.77 13.64
CA LYS A 49 -23.28 -16.08 13.26
C LYS A 49 -24.20 -14.88 13.49
N GLU A 50 -23.79 -13.69 13.06
CA GLU A 50 -24.62 -12.50 13.16
C GLU A 50 -25.73 -12.51 12.10
N ASN A 51 -26.87 -11.93 12.44
CA ASN A 51 -27.93 -11.72 11.46
C ASN A 51 -27.43 -10.71 10.41
N LYS A 52 -27.60 -11.03 9.13
CA LYS A 52 -27.25 -10.18 7.98
C LYS A 52 -27.74 -8.73 8.11
N ASP A 53 -28.90 -8.52 8.72
CA ASP A 53 -29.45 -7.16 8.90
C ASP A 53 -28.69 -6.37 9.97
N GLN A 54 -28.23 -7.04 11.03
CA GLN A 54 -27.38 -6.44 12.05
C GLN A 54 -26.00 -6.07 11.49
N ALA A 55 -25.40 -6.98 10.72
CA ALA A 55 -24.14 -6.74 10.01
C ALA A 55 -24.23 -5.51 9.09
N LYS A 56 -25.30 -5.44 8.27
CA LYS A 56 -25.56 -4.28 7.40
C LYS A 56 -25.73 -2.98 8.19
N LYS A 57 -26.43 -3.02 9.32
CA LYS A 57 -26.64 -1.85 10.17
C LYS A 57 -25.29 -1.32 10.67
N LEU A 58 -24.45 -2.18 11.24
CA LEU A 58 -23.13 -1.79 11.75
C LEU A 58 -22.21 -1.31 10.63
N TYR A 59 -22.23 -1.98 9.47
CA TYR A 59 -21.46 -1.57 8.29
C TYR A 59 -21.82 -0.16 7.82
N ALA A 60 -23.12 0.18 7.83
CA ALA A 60 -23.61 1.51 7.49
C ALA A 60 -23.32 2.54 8.58
N GLU A 61 -23.57 2.19 9.85
CA GLU A 61 -23.39 3.06 11.02
C GLU A 61 -21.93 3.51 11.18
N PHE A 62 -20.98 2.58 11.04
CA PHE A 62 -19.55 2.90 11.07
C PHE A 62 -19.00 3.45 9.75
N GLN A 63 -19.85 3.64 8.74
CA GLN A 63 -19.50 4.16 7.42
C GLN A 63 -18.35 3.38 6.74
N ILE A 64 -18.29 2.07 6.95
CA ILE A 64 -17.14 1.25 6.54
C ILE A 64 -16.94 1.30 5.02
N ASN A 65 -18.03 1.27 4.24
CA ASN A 65 -17.98 1.44 2.77
C ASN A 65 -17.19 2.69 2.34
N LYS A 66 -17.37 3.82 3.03
CA LYS A 66 -16.69 5.07 2.69
C LYS A 66 -15.19 4.94 2.95
N ILE A 67 -14.83 4.36 4.09
CA ILE A 67 -13.44 4.19 4.53
C ILE A 67 -12.71 3.19 3.62
N GLU A 68 -13.36 2.08 3.25
CA GLU A 68 -12.79 1.08 2.33
C GLU A 68 -12.54 1.68 0.94
N ARG A 69 -13.48 2.48 0.42
CA ARG A 69 -13.30 3.20 -0.85
C ARG A 69 -12.17 4.22 -0.79
N GLU A 70 -12.03 4.93 0.32
CA GLU A 70 -10.91 5.87 0.52
C GLU A 70 -9.57 5.12 0.51
N LEU A 71 -9.48 4.01 1.24
CA LEU A 71 -8.29 3.17 1.25
C LEU A 71 -7.95 2.65 -0.16
N GLU A 72 -8.93 2.12 -0.89
CA GLU A 72 -8.74 1.62 -2.25
C GLU A 72 -8.20 2.72 -3.18
N LEU A 73 -8.80 3.92 -3.13
CA LEU A 73 -8.39 5.05 -3.95
C LEU A 73 -6.94 5.45 -3.68
N ILE A 74 -6.58 5.62 -2.40
CA ILE A 74 -5.24 6.07 -2.00
C ILE A 74 -4.20 5.02 -2.37
N MET A 75 -4.48 3.74 -2.14
CA MET A 75 -3.58 2.64 -2.53
C MET A 75 -3.33 2.64 -4.04
N LYS A 76 -4.38 2.79 -4.86
CA LYS A 76 -4.23 2.88 -6.32
C LYS A 76 -3.38 4.09 -6.71
N GLN A 77 -3.63 5.25 -6.13
CA GLN A 77 -2.85 6.47 -6.40
C GLN A 77 -1.36 6.30 -6.05
N LYS A 78 -1.05 5.75 -4.86
CA LYS A 78 0.33 5.51 -4.43
C LYS A 78 1.01 4.45 -5.29
N MET A 79 0.31 3.38 -5.67
CA MET A 79 0.83 2.35 -6.58
C MET A 79 1.25 2.95 -7.93
N VAL A 80 0.41 3.80 -8.54
CA VAL A 80 0.73 4.48 -9.81
C VAL A 80 1.95 5.38 -9.65
N MET A 81 2.02 6.14 -8.56
CA MET A 81 3.17 7.01 -8.26
C MET A 81 4.48 6.22 -8.13
N ILE A 82 4.48 5.13 -7.36
CA ILE A 82 5.66 4.28 -7.15
C ILE A 82 6.12 3.67 -8.47
N LYS A 83 5.19 3.13 -9.28
CA LYS A 83 5.50 2.59 -10.61
C LYS A 83 6.15 3.63 -11.51
N SER A 84 5.63 4.86 -11.52
CA SER A 84 6.21 5.97 -12.30
C SER A 84 7.63 6.29 -11.86
N LYS A 85 7.86 6.42 -10.53
CA LYS A 85 9.19 6.66 -9.95
C LYS A 85 10.17 5.54 -10.34
N LEU A 86 9.80 4.27 -10.20
CA LEU A 86 10.63 3.13 -10.61
C LEU A 86 10.96 3.16 -12.11
N GLY A 87 9.98 3.51 -12.94
CA GLY A 87 10.19 3.68 -14.38
C GLY A 87 11.23 4.76 -14.69
N SER A 88 11.16 5.90 -14.01
CA SER A 88 12.14 6.99 -14.17
C SER A 88 13.55 6.59 -13.73
N ILE A 89 13.68 5.89 -12.59
CA ILE A 89 14.96 5.39 -12.08
C ILE A 89 15.58 4.40 -13.07
N SER A 90 14.77 3.48 -13.62
CA SER A 90 15.23 2.51 -14.61
C SER A 90 15.73 3.19 -15.90
N LYS A 91 15.01 4.20 -16.39
CA LYS A 91 15.44 5.01 -17.54
C LYS A 91 16.76 5.75 -17.25
N ASN A 92 16.87 6.40 -16.10
CA ASN A 92 18.07 7.13 -15.71
C ASN A 92 19.28 6.20 -15.55
N LYS A 93 19.08 5.01 -14.95
CA LYS A 93 20.12 3.98 -14.86
C LYS A 93 20.61 3.55 -16.24
N LYS A 94 19.70 3.27 -17.18
CA LYS A 94 20.06 2.92 -18.56
C LYS A 94 20.86 4.02 -19.25
N ALA A 95 20.43 5.28 -19.13
CA ALA A 95 21.14 6.41 -19.69
C ALA A 95 22.54 6.58 -19.07
N SER A 96 22.64 6.52 -17.73
CA SER A 96 23.91 6.61 -17.02
C SER A 96 24.88 5.49 -17.42
N THR A 97 24.39 4.26 -17.60
CA THR A 97 25.21 3.14 -18.09
C THR A 97 25.65 3.36 -19.55
N ALA A 98 24.76 3.84 -20.42
CA ALA A 98 25.08 4.11 -21.82
C ALA A 98 26.16 5.20 -21.94
N TYR A 99 25.96 6.36 -21.31
CA TYR A 99 26.93 7.46 -21.34
C TYR A 99 28.22 7.15 -20.57
N GLY A 100 28.14 6.46 -19.43
CA GLY A 100 29.32 6.03 -18.66
C GLY A 100 30.16 4.97 -19.38
N GLY A 101 29.54 4.15 -20.24
CA GLY A 101 30.23 3.17 -21.11
C GLY A 101 30.95 3.82 -22.28
N LEU A 102 30.41 4.91 -22.84
CA LEU A 102 31.05 5.69 -23.90
C LEU A 102 32.38 6.32 -23.43
N GLY A 103 32.53 6.67 -22.15
CA GLY A 103 33.81 7.17 -21.62
C GLY A 103 34.94 6.13 -21.56
N LYS A 104 34.62 4.83 -21.42
CA LYS A 104 35.64 3.76 -21.30
C LYS A 104 36.15 3.23 -22.64
N GLY A 105 35.34 3.30 -23.70
CA GLY A 105 35.71 2.80 -25.04
C GLY A 105 36.45 3.81 -25.92
N TYR A 106 36.29 5.11 -25.68
CA TYR A 106 36.92 6.16 -26.49
C TYR A 106 38.27 6.63 -25.94
N ALA A 107 38.60 6.32 -24.67
CA ALA A 107 39.90 6.62 -24.06
C ALA A 107 41.08 5.84 -24.68
N THR A 108 40.81 4.77 -25.44
CA THR A 108 41.81 3.98 -26.17
C THR A 108 42.02 4.45 -27.61
N ILE A 109 41.17 5.33 -28.16
CA ILE A 109 41.28 5.78 -29.56
C ILE A 109 42.42 6.80 -29.72
N PHE A 110 42.71 7.59 -28.68
CA PHE A 110 43.80 8.56 -28.67
C PHE A 110 45.08 8.07 -27.98
N SER A 111 45.14 6.80 -27.54
CA SER A 111 46.31 6.25 -26.83
C SER A 111 47.33 5.54 -27.74
N LYS A 112 47.16 5.55 -29.07
CA LYS A 112 48.22 5.12 -29.99
C LYS A 112 49.26 6.25 -30.07
N LYS A 113 50.38 6.09 -29.35
CA LYS A 113 51.60 6.87 -29.58
C LYS A 113 52.01 6.76 -31.05
N ILE A 114 52.23 7.92 -31.68
CA ILE A 114 53.06 8.06 -32.89
C ILE A 114 54.52 7.80 -32.48
#